data_AF-A0A7C4SXB9-F1
#
_entry.id   AF-A0A7C4SXB9-F1
#
_cell.length_a   1.000
_cell.length_b   1.000
_cell.length_c   1.000
_cell.angle_alpha   90.00
_cell.angle_beta   90.00
_cell.angle_gamma   90.00
#
_symmetry.space_group_name_H-M   'P 1'
#
loop_
_entity.id
_entity.type
_entity.pdbx_description
1 polymer ?
#
loop_
_entity_poly.entity_id
_entity_poly.type
_entity_poly.pdbx_seq_one_letter_code
_entity_poly.pdbx_strand_id
1 'polypeptide(L)'
;MKSMPTTRMLVAGSWLLLACAAAFACFVAFAGAYKPAQLAVAFSILAAGGICAVVLRMAANIGQMLFEMRALFYRGLQDARDSSASFLEWRIALRRELTDQLQALLGESSLTTRGVGEVAEEIRFLRQQIEQLSCDCRDINQNLFQIRVFFERIERHLELKN
;
A
#
# COMPACT_ATOMS: atom_id res chain seq x y z
N MET A 1 22.61 27.52 4.18
CA MET A 1 23.25 26.23 4.56
C MET A 1 24.23 26.47 5.70
N LYS A 2 24.05 25.81 6.85
CA LYS A 2 24.93 25.98 8.02
C LYS A 2 26.16 25.09 7.80
N SER A 3 27.26 25.67 7.34
CA SER A 3 28.54 24.97 7.12
C SER A 3 29.04 24.32 8.42
N MET A 4 29.53 23.08 8.34
CA MET A 4 29.98 22.34 9.51
C MET A 4 31.17 23.02 10.21
N PRO A 5 31.26 22.91 11.56
CA PRO A 5 32.37 23.47 12.32
C PRO A 5 33.72 22.87 11.88
N THR A 6 33.75 21.60 11.49
CA THR A 6 34.93 20.91 10.97
C THR A 6 35.41 21.49 9.64
N THR A 7 34.51 21.71 8.67
CA THR A 7 34.83 22.35 7.39
C THR A 7 35.41 23.76 7.60
N ARG A 8 34.84 24.54 8.52
CA ARG A 8 35.36 25.87 8.88
C ARG A 8 36.76 25.79 9.48
N MET A 9 37.00 24.83 10.38
CA MET A 9 38.32 24.62 10.98
C MET A 9 39.37 24.20 9.94
N LEU A 10 39.02 23.32 9.00
CA LEU A 10 39.90 22.90 7.91
C LEU A 10 40.24 24.06 6.95
N VAL A 11 39.24 24.88 6.59
CA VAL A 11 39.47 26.06 5.75
C VAL A 11 40.34 27.09 6.47
N ALA A 12 40.06 27.38 7.74
CA ALA A 12 40.89 28.27 8.55
C ALA A 12 42.33 27.74 8.70
N GLY A 13 42.48 26.45 8.96
CA GLY A 13 43.78 25.78 9.00
C GLY A 13 44.55 25.87 7.68
N SER A 14 43.86 25.76 6.53
CA SER A 14 44.50 25.93 5.21
C SER A 14 45.09 27.33 5.01
N TRP A 15 44.39 28.36 5.47
CA TRP A 15 44.86 29.75 5.39
C TRP A 15 46.04 30.00 6.34
N LEU A 16 45.97 29.46 7.55
CA LEU A 16 47.03 29.58 8.55
C LEU A 16 48.30 28.88 8.07
N LEU A 17 48.18 27.68 7.48
CA LEU A 17 49.30 26.94 6.90
C LEU A 17 49.94 27.69 5.74
N LEU A 18 49.14 28.30 4.87
CA LEU A 18 49.63 29.11 3.74
C LEU A 18 50.32 30.40 4.22
N ALA A 19 49.77 31.05 5.26
CA ALA A 19 50.39 32.22 5.88
C ALA A 19 51.73 31.88 6.55
N CYS A 20 51.80 30.74 7.26
CA CYS A 20 53.05 30.25 7.86
C CYS A 20 54.09 29.91 6.79
N ALA A 21 53.69 29.21 5.72
CA ALA A 21 54.59 28.88 4.61
C ALA A 21 55.14 30.14 3.92
N ALA A 22 54.29 31.15 3.71
CA ALA A 22 54.71 32.43 3.15
C ALA A 22 55.66 33.19 4.08
N ALA A 23 55.35 33.28 5.38
CA ALA A 23 56.21 33.91 6.36
C ALA A 23 57.59 33.24 6.43
N PHE A 24 57.63 31.91 6.42
CA PHE A 24 58.87 31.14 6.48
C PHE A 24 59.68 31.27 5.19
N ALA A 25 59.03 31.25 4.02
CA ALA A 25 59.70 31.49 2.74
C ALA A 25 60.31 32.90 2.65
N CYS A 26 59.58 33.93 3.11
CA CYS A 26 60.10 35.30 3.20
C CYS A 26 61.31 35.36 4.14
N PHE A 27 61.24 34.73 5.31
CA PHE A 27 62.36 34.69 6.26
C PHE A 27 63.61 34.05 5.64
N VAL A 28 63.47 32.90 4.97
CA VAL A 28 64.58 32.21 4.29
C VAL A 28 65.16 33.08 3.17
N ALA A 29 64.33 33.78 2.41
CA ALA A 29 64.79 34.67 1.35
C ALA A 29 65.58 35.88 1.88
N PHE A 30 65.12 36.49 2.99
CA PHE A 30 65.80 37.63 3.61
C PHE A 30 67.08 37.24 4.37
N ALA A 31 67.05 36.14 5.12
CA ALA A 31 68.25 35.63 5.82
C ALA A 31 69.35 35.19 4.84
N GLY A 32 68.97 34.90 3.60
CA GLY A 32 69.85 34.41 2.56
C GLY A 32 70.52 35.43 1.65
N ALA A 33 70.35 36.74 1.88
CA ALA A 33 70.89 37.81 1.02
C ALA A 33 70.77 37.50 -0.50
N TYR A 34 69.64 36.91 -0.91
CA TYR A 34 69.31 36.58 -2.30
C TYR A 34 70.27 35.62 -3.03
N LYS A 35 70.95 34.72 -2.33
CA LYS A 35 71.68 33.63 -3.02
C LYS A 35 70.67 32.73 -3.77
N PRO A 36 70.99 32.32 -5.01
CA PRO A 36 70.06 31.57 -5.86
C PRO A 36 69.59 30.25 -5.22
N ALA A 37 70.46 29.59 -4.46
CA ALA A 37 70.12 28.35 -3.74
C ALA A 37 69.04 28.57 -2.65
N GLN A 38 69.08 29.69 -1.92
CA GLN A 38 68.12 29.98 -0.85
C GLN A 38 66.78 30.46 -1.40
N LEU A 39 66.78 31.14 -2.55
CA LEU A 39 65.55 31.44 -3.29
C LEU A 39 64.84 30.16 -3.75
N ALA A 40 65.58 29.18 -4.27
CA ALA A 40 65.00 27.89 -4.68
C ALA A 40 64.33 27.16 -3.49
N VAL A 41 64.93 27.21 -2.30
CA VAL A 41 64.34 26.65 -1.07
C VAL A 41 63.10 27.43 -0.64
N ALA A 42 63.08 28.76 -0.72
CA ALA A 42 61.90 29.55 -0.40
C ALA A 42 60.71 29.22 -1.34
N PHE A 43 60.99 29.05 -2.64
CA PHE A 43 59.97 28.63 -3.61
C PHE A 43 59.44 27.23 -3.36
N SER A 44 60.29 26.26 -2.99
CA SER A 44 59.84 24.90 -2.69
C SER A 44 58.96 24.85 -1.44
N ILE A 45 59.25 25.66 -0.42
CA ILE A 45 58.42 25.80 0.78
C ILE A 45 57.06 26.40 0.44
N LEU A 46 57.01 27.45 -0.38
CA LEU A 46 55.75 28.03 -0.86
C LEU A 46 54.92 27.02 -1.68
N ALA A 47 55.58 26.29 -2.59
CA ALA A 47 54.92 25.27 -3.39
C ALA A 47 54.34 24.15 -2.52
N ALA A 48 55.12 23.62 -1.57
CA ALA A 48 54.67 22.59 -0.64
C ALA A 48 53.51 23.08 0.25
N GLY A 49 53.61 24.29 0.80
CA GLY A 49 52.54 24.91 1.59
C GLY A 49 51.26 25.14 0.79
N GLY A 50 51.39 25.59 -0.46
CA GLY A 50 50.28 25.77 -1.39
C GLY A 50 49.57 24.45 -1.71
N ILE A 51 50.32 23.40 -2.03
CA ILE A 51 49.77 22.06 -2.30
C ILE A 51 49.03 21.53 -1.07
N CYS A 52 49.64 21.60 0.12
CA CYS A 52 48.99 21.18 1.36
C CYS A 52 47.68 21.95 1.62
N ALA A 53 47.66 23.26 1.41
CA ALA A 53 46.46 24.07 1.59
C ALA A 53 45.34 23.68 0.61
N VAL A 54 45.68 23.37 -0.65
CA VAL A 54 44.70 22.89 -1.65
C VAL A 54 44.13 21.53 -1.25
N VAL A 55 44.98 20.59 -0.81
CA VAL A 55 44.53 19.26 -0.36
C VAL A 55 43.60 19.37 0.85
N LEU A 56 43.93 20.22 1.83
CA LEU A 56 43.07 20.49 2.99
C LEU A 56 41.70 21.04 2.58
N ARG A 57 41.65 21.93 1.58
CA ARG A 57 40.38 22.47 1.05
C ARG A 57 39.58 21.42 0.29
N MET A 58 40.23 20.58 -0.51
CA MET A 58 39.57 19.46 -1.18
C MET A 58 38.98 18.48 -0.15
N ALA A 59 39.74 18.13 0.89
CA ALA A 59 39.24 17.29 1.98
C ALA A 59 38.05 17.92 2.72
N ALA A 60 38.10 19.24 2.97
CA ALA A 60 36.99 19.97 3.58
C ALA A 60 35.72 19.93 2.72
N ASN A 61 35.85 20.13 1.40
CA ASN A 61 34.76 20.06 0.44
C ASN A 61 34.17 18.66 0.34
N ILE A 62 35.01 17.62 0.24
CA ILE A 62 34.56 16.22 0.19
C ILE A 62 33.83 15.85 1.48
N GLY A 63 34.37 16.26 2.64
CA GLY A 63 33.73 16.03 3.93
C GLY A 63 32.34 16.67 4.02
N GLN A 64 32.19 17.90 3.51
CA GLN A 64 30.89 18.56 3.45
C GLN A 64 29.91 17.81 2.53
N MET A 65 30.36 17.40 1.33
CA MET A 65 29.52 16.66 0.38
C MET A 65 29.06 15.32 0.94
N LEU A 66 29.95 14.57 1.60
CA LEU A 66 29.61 13.29 2.24
C LEU A 66 28.58 13.47 3.36
N PHE A 67 28.68 14.55 4.13
CA PHE A 67 27.71 14.83 5.19
C PHE A 67 26.35 15.22 4.62
N GLU A 68 26.32 16.05 3.58
CA GLU A 68 25.08 16.43 2.88
C GLU A 68 24.42 15.21 2.24
N MET A 69 25.19 14.34 1.58
CA MET A 69 24.72 13.05 1.06
C MET A 69 24.15 12.16 2.17
N ARG A 70 24.84 12.06 3.31
CA ARG A 70 24.35 11.30 4.46
C ARG A 70 23.01 11.85 4.97
N ALA A 71 22.89 13.16 5.10
CA ALA A 71 21.65 13.81 5.54
C ALA A 71 20.50 13.57 4.54
N LEU A 72 20.77 13.66 3.24
CA LEU A 72 19.81 13.34 2.18
C LEU A 72 19.39 11.86 2.23
N PHE A 73 20.34 10.96 2.44
CA PHE A 73 20.06 9.53 2.52
C PHE A 73 19.18 9.18 3.73
N TYR A 74 19.45 9.77 4.90
CA TYR A 74 18.57 9.59 6.07
C TYR A 74 17.16 10.11 5.83
N ARG A 75 17.02 11.28 5.19
CA ARG A 75 15.70 11.81 4.82
C ARG A 75 14.98 10.88 3.85
N GLY A 76 15.66 10.42 2.80
CA GLY A 76 15.08 9.48 1.84
C GLY A 76 14.64 8.16 2.46
N LEU A 77 15.43 7.61 3.39
CA LEU A 77 15.04 6.42 4.15
C LEU A 77 13.84 6.67 5.07
N GLN A 78 13.78 7.84 5.68
CA GLN A 78 12.66 8.23 6.55
C GLN A 78 11.37 8.41 5.74
N ASP A 79 11.44 9.11 4.60
CA ASP A 79 10.31 9.27 3.68
C ASP A 79 9.83 7.92 3.14
N ALA A 80 10.75 7.00 2.81
CA ALA A 80 10.40 5.65 2.38
C ALA A 80 9.73 4.83 3.49
N ARG A 81 10.18 4.99 4.74
CA ARG A 81 9.56 4.36 5.91
C ARG A 81 8.15 4.90 6.16
N ASP A 82 7.98 6.22 6.11
CA ASP A 82 6.70 6.89 6.34
C ASP A 82 5.70 6.55 5.22
N SER A 83 6.16 6.49 3.97
CA SER A 83 5.37 6.00 2.85
C SER A 83 4.99 4.52 2.99
N SER A 84 5.84 3.70 3.62
CA SER A 84 5.52 2.29 3.88
C SER A 84 4.48 2.16 4.99
N ALA A 85 4.55 3.01 6.01
CA ALA A 85 3.55 3.07 7.09
C ALA A 85 2.18 3.50 6.55
N SER A 86 2.13 4.55 5.72
CA SER A 86 0.88 4.99 5.09
C SER A 86 0.29 3.93 4.16
N PHE A 87 1.15 3.19 3.44
CA PHE A 87 0.70 2.07 2.60
C PHE A 87 0.12 0.92 3.43
N LEU A 88 0.69 0.65 4.61
CA LEU A 88 0.16 -0.35 5.54
C LEU A 88 -1.21 0.06 6.09
N GLU A 89 -1.36 1.33 6.48
CA GLU A 89 -2.65 1.88 6.93
C GLU A 89 -3.70 1.81 5.82
N TRP A 90 -3.35 2.20 4.59
CA TRP A 90 -4.22 2.09 3.44
C TRP A 90 -4.64 0.63 3.17
N ARG A 91 -3.70 -0.33 3.27
CA ARG A 91 -4.04 -1.76 3.15
C ARG A 91 -5.00 -2.25 4.23
N ILE A 92 -4.85 -1.78 5.47
CA ILE A 92 -5.76 -2.13 6.57
C ILE A 92 -7.15 -1.55 6.32
N ALA A 93 -7.23 -0.28 5.89
CA ALA A 93 -8.50 0.37 5.53
C ALA A 93 -9.21 -0.36 4.38
N LEU A 94 -8.48 -0.67 3.31
CA LEU A 94 -9.01 -1.40 2.17
C LEU A 94 -9.53 -2.79 2.57
N ARG A 95 -8.82 -3.49 3.47
CA ARG A 95 -9.26 -4.80 3.97
C ARG A 95 -10.55 -4.71 4.77
N ARG A 96 -10.72 -3.66 5.58
CA ARG A 96 -11.97 -3.43 6.33
C ARG A 96 -13.13 -3.16 5.39
N GLU A 97 -12.95 -2.25 4.44
CA GLU A 97 -13.96 -1.92 3.42
C GLU A 97 -14.40 -3.17 2.64
N LEU A 98 -13.45 -3.98 2.17
CA LEU A 98 -13.76 -5.25 1.50
C LEU A 98 -14.52 -6.24 2.39
N THR A 99 -14.19 -6.27 3.69
CA THR A 99 -14.87 -7.17 4.65
C THR A 99 -16.30 -6.69 4.91
N ASP A 100 -16.51 -5.38 5.05
CA ASP A 100 -17.81 -4.77 5.26
C ASP A 100 -18.71 -4.96 4.02
N GLN A 101 -18.16 -4.76 2.81
CA GLN A 101 -18.87 -5.04 1.56
C GLN A 101 -19.22 -6.52 1.41
N LEU A 102 -18.30 -7.43 1.74
CA LEU A 102 -18.59 -8.87 1.73
C LEU A 102 -19.67 -9.24 2.75
N GLN A 103 -19.65 -8.65 3.94
CA GLN A 103 -20.70 -8.87 4.95
C GLN A 103 -22.05 -8.31 4.51
N ALA A 104 -22.08 -7.15 3.86
CA ALA A 104 -23.30 -6.57 3.30
C ALA A 104 -23.89 -7.49 2.22
N LEU A 105 -23.06 -7.95 1.28
CA LEU A 105 -23.47 -8.90 0.24
C LEU A 105 -23.91 -10.25 0.82
N LEU A 106 -23.22 -10.75 1.84
CA LEU A 106 -23.62 -11.98 2.55
C LEU A 106 -24.97 -11.78 3.27
N GLY A 107 -25.19 -10.63 3.90
CA GLY A 107 -26.45 -10.26 4.53
C GLY A 107 -27.60 -10.23 3.53
N GLU A 108 -27.42 -9.57 2.38
CA GLU A 108 -28.41 -9.56 1.28
C GLU A 108 -28.63 -10.97 0.68
N SER A 109 -27.57 -11.75 0.54
CA SER A 109 -27.67 -13.12 0.04
C SER A 109 -28.44 -14.05 1.00
N SER A 110 -28.34 -13.80 2.31
CA SER A 110 -29.09 -14.53 3.35
C SER A 110 -30.59 -14.20 3.32
N LEU A 111 -30.95 -12.94 3.01
CA LEU A 111 -32.33 -12.51 2.80
C LEU A 111 -32.93 -13.16 1.55
N THR A 112 -32.16 -13.30 0.47
CA THR A 112 -32.60 -14.00 -0.74
C THR A 112 -32.69 -15.52 -0.56
N THR A 113 -31.80 -16.15 0.23
CA THR A 113 -31.95 -17.59 0.55
C THR A 113 -33.18 -17.86 1.43
N ARG A 114 -33.51 -16.93 2.34
CA ARG A 114 -34.74 -17.01 3.14
C ARG A 114 -36.00 -16.90 2.28
N GLY A 115 -36.03 -15.93 1.35
CA GLY A 115 -37.15 -15.76 0.42
C GLY A 115 -37.34 -16.96 -0.52
N VAL A 116 -36.24 -17.59 -0.99
CA VAL A 116 -36.32 -18.82 -1.79
C VAL A 116 -36.86 -20.00 -0.98
N GLY A 117 -36.53 -20.07 0.32
CA GLY A 117 -37.08 -21.09 1.22
C GLY A 117 -38.59 -20.95 1.44
N GLU A 118 -39.06 -19.71 1.63
CA GLU A 118 -40.48 -19.39 1.82
C GLU A 118 -41.32 -19.73 0.58
N VAL A 119 -40.82 -19.38 -0.60
CA VAL A 119 -41.43 -19.76 -1.89
C VAL A 119 -41.43 -21.28 -2.10
N ALA A 120 -40.38 -21.98 -1.66
CA ALA A 120 -40.33 -23.45 -1.76
C ALA A 120 -41.35 -24.14 -0.83
N GLU A 121 -41.63 -23.58 0.35
CA GLU A 121 -42.68 -24.09 1.24
C GLU A 121 -44.08 -23.84 0.67
N GLU A 122 -44.32 -22.65 0.10
CA GLU A 122 -45.59 -22.31 -0.53
C GLU A 122 -45.90 -23.24 -1.74
N ILE A 123 -44.89 -23.56 -2.54
CA ILE A 123 -44.99 -24.53 -3.64
C ILE A 123 -45.34 -25.93 -3.11
N ARG A 124 -44.74 -26.37 -1.99
CA ARG A 124 -45.06 -27.68 -1.38
C ARG A 124 -46.49 -27.74 -0.88
N PHE A 125 -46.96 -26.66 -0.25
CA PHE A 125 -48.32 -26.55 0.25
C PHE A 125 -49.35 -26.60 -0.90
N LEU A 126 -49.13 -25.82 -1.96
CA LEU A 126 -49.98 -25.84 -3.16
C LEU A 126 -50.03 -27.23 -3.81
N ARG A 127 -48.90 -27.95 -3.84
CA ARG A 127 -48.85 -29.32 -4.36
C ARG A 127 -49.72 -30.28 -3.57
N GLN A 128 -49.71 -30.18 -2.23
CA GLN A 128 -50.58 -31.00 -1.37
C GLN A 128 -52.06 -30.69 -1.60
N GLN A 129 -52.43 -29.41 -1.78
CA GLN A 129 -53.80 -29.04 -2.08
C GLN A 129 -54.27 -29.60 -3.42
N ILE A 130 -53.43 -29.58 -4.46
CA ILE A 130 -53.77 -30.14 -5.78
C ILE A 130 -53.95 -31.66 -5.68
N GLU A 131 -53.10 -32.35 -4.93
CA GLU A 131 -53.19 -33.79 -4.74
C GLU A 131 -54.48 -34.18 -4.00
N GLN A 132 -54.84 -33.42 -2.97
CA GLN A 132 -56.10 -33.59 -2.25
C GLN A 132 -57.31 -33.31 -3.16
N LEU A 133 -57.28 -32.23 -3.93
CA LEU A 133 -58.33 -31.89 -4.90
C LEU A 133 -58.50 -33.01 -5.94
N SER A 134 -57.39 -33.63 -6.39
CA SER A 134 -57.43 -34.75 -7.32
C SER A 134 -58.08 -35.99 -6.71
N CYS A 135 -57.86 -36.26 -5.42
CA CYS A 135 -58.54 -37.34 -4.70
C CYS A 135 -60.04 -37.04 -4.58
N ASP A 136 -60.40 -35.83 -4.17
CA ASP A 136 -61.80 -35.40 -4.04
C ASP A 136 -62.55 -35.48 -5.38
N CYS A 137 -61.92 -35.06 -6.48
CA CYS A 137 -62.50 -35.19 -7.82
C CYS A 137 -62.71 -36.66 -8.22
N ARG A 138 -61.80 -37.56 -7.86
CA ARG A 138 -61.95 -39.00 -8.12
C ARG A 138 -63.12 -39.57 -7.35
N ASP A 139 -63.26 -39.22 -6.07
CA ASP A 139 -64.35 -39.70 -5.22
C ASP A 139 -65.71 -39.16 -5.68
N ILE A 140 -65.79 -37.88 -6.07
CA ILE A 140 -66.98 -37.29 -6.67
C ILE A 140 -67.36 -38.03 -7.96
N ASN A 141 -66.38 -38.31 -8.82
CA ASN A 141 -66.63 -39.02 -10.07
C ASN A 141 -67.16 -40.45 -9.82
N GLN A 142 -66.61 -41.14 -8.82
CA GLN A 142 -67.09 -42.46 -8.42
C GLN A 142 -68.52 -42.41 -7.86
N ASN A 143 -68.84 -41.40 -7.04
CA ASN A 143 -70.18 -41.19 -6.52
C ASN A 143 -71.19 -40.89 -7.63
N LEU A 144 -70.82 -40.04 -8.61
CA LEU A 144 -71.66 -39.75 -9.78
C LEU A 144 -71.93 -41.02 -10.61
N PHE A 145 -70.93 -41.88 -10.79
CA PHE A 145 -71.12 -43.15 -11.47
C PHE A 145 -72.10 -44.07 -10.71
N GLN A 146 -71.98 -44.16 -9.38
CA GLN A 146 -72.92 -44.94 -8.57
C GLN A 146 -74.34 -44.41 -8.65
N ILE A 147 -74.52 -43.08 -8.58
CA ILE A 147 -75.82 -42.42 -8.71
C ILE A 147 -76.42 -42.73 -10.09
N ARG A 148 -75.63 -42.63 -11.16
CA ARG A 148 -76.09 -42.97 -12.51
C ARG A 148 -76.57 -44.42 -12.60
N VAL A 149 -75.78 -45.38 -12.11
CA VAL A 149 -76.14 -46.81 -12.11
C VAL A 149 -77.40 -47.06 -11.29
N PHE A 150 -77.58 -46.37 -10.16
CA PHE A 150 -78.78 -46.43 -9.35
C PHE A 150 -80.02 -45.95 -10.12
N PHE A 151 -79.93 -44.78 -10.78
CA PHE A 151 -81.03 -44.26 -11.61
C PHE A 151 -81.35 -45.18 -12.80
N GLU A 152 -80.34 -45.71 -13.51
CA GLU A 152 -80.54 -46.68 -14.60
C GLU A 152 -81.20 -47.99 -14.11
N ARG A 153 -81.02 -48.36 -12.84
CA ARG A 153 -81.68 -49.53 -12.24
C ARG A 153 -83.14 -49.24 -11.91
N ILE A 154 -83.43 -48.06 -11.36
CA ILE A 154 -84.80 -47.59 -11.09
C ILE A 154 -85.60 -47.47 -12.39
N GLU A 155 -85.01 -46.85 -13.42
CA GLU A 155 -85.66 -46.67 -14.71
C GLU A 155 -86.07 -48.01 -15.34
N ARG A 156 -85.21 -49.03 -15.23
CA ARG A 156 -85.53 -50.41 -15.64
C ARG A 156 -86.66 -51.06 -14.83
N HIS A 157 -86.77 -50.78 -13.53
CA HIS A 157 -87.81 -51.36 -12.69
C HIS A 157 -89.17 -50.68 -12.87
N LEU A 158 -89.19 -49.42 -13.28
CA LEU A 158 -90.42 -48.64 -13.48
C LEU A 158 -90.96 -48.74 -14.93
N GLU A 159 -90.33 -49.55 -15.80
CA GLU A 159 -90.69 -49.69 -17.23
C GLU A 159 -90.80 -48.33 -17.95
N LEU A 160 -90.08 -47.30 -17.50
CA LEU A 160 -90.16 -45.94 -18.06
C LEU A 160 -89.51 -45.81 -19.45
N LYS A 161 -89.02 -46.93 -20.01
CA LYS A 161 -88.34 -47.00 -21.29
C LYS A 161 -89.32 -47.41 -22.38
N ASN A 162 -90.04 -46.42 -22.93
CA ASN A 162 -90.59 -46.49 -24.29
C ASN A 162 -89.56 -45.91 -25.27
#